data_AF-A0AAV4TBE4-F1
#
_entry.id   AF-A0AAV4TBE4-F1
#
_cell.length_a   1.000
_cell.length_b   1.000
_cell.length_c   1.000
_cell.angle_alpha   90.00
_cell.angle_beta   90.00
_cell.angle_gamma   90.00
#
_symmetry.space_group_name_H-M   'P 1'
#
loop_
_entity.id
_entity.type
_entity.pdbx_description
1 polymer ?
#
loop_
_entity_poly.entity_id
_entity_poly.type
_entity_poly.pdbx_seq_one_letter_code
_entity_poly.pdbx_strand_id
1 'polypeptide(L)'
;MEKYARQAITEGVKNPDDLKVTADSELLRVLNLHYNRNNHIPSPEQFRYVVEQTLREFYKALVAGKDSEQSWKKSIYKIIARLDDTVPDYFKSPNFLDTLE
;
A
#
# COMPACT_ATOMS: atom_id res chain seq x y z
N MET A 1 -0.61 4.31 -5.16
CA MET A 1 -1.94 3.65 -5.14
C MET A 1 -2.82 4.15 -6.27
N GLU A 2 -3.31 5.39 -6.25
CA GLU A 2 -4.17 5.93 -7.33
C GLU A 2 -3.61 5.74 -8.74
N LYS A 3 -2.33 6.08 -8.97
CA LYS A 3 -1.64 5.85 -10.26
C LYS A 3 -1.79 4.40 -10.76
N TYR A 4 -1.50 3.43 -9.90
CA TYR A 4 -1.55 2.00 -10.23
C TYR A 4 -2.98 1.51 -10.43
N ALA A 5 -3.93 2.03 -9.65
CA ALA A 5 -5.34 1.71 -9.82
C ALA A 5 -5.89 2.25 -11.16
N ARG A 6 -5.55 3.49 -11.54
CA ARG A 6 -5.90 4.06 -12.85
C ARG A 6 -5.24 3.29 -14.00
N GLN A 7 -3.98 2.89 -13.82
CA GLN A 7 -3.28 2.05 -14.79
C GLN A 7 -4.00 0.71 -15.01
N ALA A 8 -4.38 0.01 -13.94
CA ALA A 8 -5.12 -1.25 -14.05
C ALA A 8 -6.48 -1.09 -14.75
N ILE A 9 -7.16 0.04 -14.55
CA ILE A 9 -8.40 0.36 -15.28
C ILE A 9 -8.10 0.52 -16.78
N THR A 10 -7.06 1.26 -17.14
CA THR A 10 -6.63 1.45 -18.54
C THR A 10 -6.21 0.13 -19.20
N GLU A 11 -5.58 -0.77 -18.45
CA GLU A 11 -5.19 -2.12 -18.89
C GLU A 11 -6.38 -3.08 -18.99
N GLY A 12 -7.59 -2.65 -18.61
CA GLY A 12 -8.81 -3.42 -18.79
C GLY A 12 -9.05 -4.50 -17.74
N VAL A 13 -8.40 -4.42 -16.57
CA VAL A 13 -8.76 -5.25 -15.41
C VAL A 13 -10.24 -5.06 -15.11
N LYS A 14 -10.99 -6.15 -14.93
CA LYS A 14 -12.45 -6.12 -14.73
C LYS A 14 -12.87 -6.42 -13.30
N ASN A 15 -12.13 -7.32 -12.63
CA ASN A 15 -12.44 -7.71 -11.26
C ASN A 15 -11.36 -7.15 -10.32
N PRO A 16 -11.72 -6.42 -9.24
CA PRO A 16 -10.75 -5.98 -8.25
C PRO A 16 -9.96 -7.13 -7.61
N ASP A 17 -10.51 -8.35 -7.56
CA ASP A 17 -9.81 -9.50 -7.00
C ASP A 17 -8.65 -10.00 -7.87
N ASP A 18 -8.61 -9.62 -9.14
CA ASP A 18 -7.49 -9.87 -10.06
C ASP A 18 -6.29 -8.97 -9.74
N LEU A 19 -6.50 -7.89 -8.97
CA LEU A 19 -5.40 -7.07 -8.44
C LEU A 19 -4.71 -7.84 -7.32
N LYS A 20 -3.62 -8.51 -7.68
CA LYS A 20 -2.72 -9.22 -6.78
C LYS A 20 -1.43 -8.45 -6.60
N VAL A 21 -0.98 -8.34 -5.36
CA VAL A 21 0.33 -7.81 -5.02
C VAL A 21 1.17 -8.96 -4.48
N THR A 22 2.02 -9.49 -5.35
CA THR A 22 3.00 -10.55 -5.10
C THR A 22 4.34 -9.97 -4.66
N ALA A 23 5.25 -10.81 -4.17
CA ALA A 23 6.57 -10.37 -3.68
C ALA A 23 7.43 -9.71 -4.78
N ASP A 24 7.22 -10.09 -6.04
CA ASP A 24 7.87 -9.57 -7.24
C ASP A 24 7.11 -8.41 -7.91
N SER A 25 5.99 -7.97 -7.33
CA SER A 25 5.21 -6.86 -7.88
C SER A 25 6.02 -5.56 -7.90
N GLU A 26 6.04 -4.90 -9.06
CA GLU A 26 6.70 -3.60 -9.25
C GLU A 26 6.26 -2.55 -8.23
N LEU A 27 4.98 -2.58 -7.83
CA LEU A 27 4.45 -1.70 -6.79
C LEU A 27 5.22 -1.86 -5.47
N LEU A 28 5.49 -3.09 -5.00
CA LEU A 28 6.27 -3.30 -3.78
C LEU A 28 7.71 -2.85 -3.94
N ARG A 29 8.31 -3.10 -5.11
CA ARG A 29 9.68 -2.66 -5.38
C ARG A 29 9.82 -1.13 -5.29
N VAL A 30 8.87 -0.40 -5.88
CA VAL A 30 8.82 1.07 -5.82
C VAL A 30 8.62 1.57 -4.39
N LEU A 31 7.72 0.94 -3.62
CA LEU A 31 7.50 1.31 -2.22
C LEU A 31 8.75 1.05 -1.37
N ASN A 32 9.40 -0.10 -1.54
CA ASN A 32 10.60 -0.43 -0.79
C ASN A 32 11.75 0.53 -1.11
N LEU A 33 11.99 0.82 -2.39
CA LEU A 33 13.02 1.78 -2.79
C LEU A 33 12.76 3.19 -2.23
N HIS A 34 11.49 3.58 -2.10
CA HIS A 34 11.10 4.90 -1.62
C HIS A 34 11.17 5.04 -0.09
N TYR A 35 10.65 4.04 0.65
CA TYR A 35 10.51 4.11 2.11
C TYR A 35 11.59 3.35 2.89
N ASN A 36 12.32 2.45 2.24
CA ASN A 36 13.34 1.58 2.84
C ASN A 36 14.57 1.51 1.91
N ARG A 37 15.10 2.68 1.53
CA ARG A 37 16.10 2.83 0.47
C ARG A 37 17.34 1.95 0.63
N ASN A 38 17.85 1.82 1.86
CA ASN A 38 19.03 1.00 2.15
C ASN A 38 18.67 -0.47 2.44
N ASN A 39 17.38 -0.79 2.42
CA ASN A 39 16.84 -2.13 2.65
C ASN A 39 17.25 -2.76 3.99
N HIS A 40 17.43 -1.91 5.02
CA HIS A 40 17.87 -2.33 6.35
C HIS A 40 16.81 -3.13 7.12
N ILE A 41 15.53 -2.93 6.80
CA ILE A 41 14.41 -3.52 7.53
C ILE A 41 13.67 -4.47 6.57
N PRO A 42 13.38 -5.72 6.97
CA PRO A 42 12.54 -6.59 6.17
C PRO A 42 11.12 -6.01 6.06
N SER A 43 10.51 -6.10 4.88
CA SER A 43 9.11 -5.71 4.72
C SER A 43 8.21 -6.62 5.56
N PRO A 44 7.35 -6.07 6.43
CA PRO A 44 6.42 -6.89 7.21
C PRO A 44 5.49 -7.70 6.32
N GLU A 45 5.16 -8.94 6.69
CA GLU A 45 4.27 -9.79 5.90
C GLU A 45 2.91 -9.11 5.65
N GLN A 46 2.38 -8.44 6.68
CA GLN A 46 1.12 -7.71 6.62
C GLN A 46 1.17 -6.50 5.67
N PHE A 47 2.35 -5.89 5.45
CA PHE A 47 2.48 -4.72 4.58
C PHE A 47 2.02 -5.03 3.15
N ARG A 48 2.41 -6.18 2.61
CA ARG A 48 1.97 -6.61 1.27
C ARG A 48 0.45 -6.75 1.19
N TYR A 49 -0.17 -7.33 2.21
CA TYR A 49 -1.63 -7.45 2.28
C TYR A 49 -2.30 -6.07 2.32
N VAL A 50 -1.81 -5.15 3.15
CA VAL A 50 -2.34 -3.78 3.24
C VAL A 50 -2.19 -3.03 1.91
N VAL A 51 -1.06 -3.19 1.22
CA VAL A 51 -0.83 -2.61 -0.11
C VAL A 51 -1.83 -3.15 -1.13
N GLU A 52 -2.09 -4.46 -1.13
CA GLU A 52 -3.09 -5.09 -2.00
C GLU A 52 -4.50 -4.56 -1.72
N GLN A 53 -4.93 -4.57 -0.46
CA GLN A 53 -6.25 -4.07 -0.08
C GLN A 53 -6.41 -2.59 -0.43
N THR A 54 -5.38 -1.79 -0.16
CA THR A 54 -5.35 -0.37 -0.52
C THR A 54 -5.53 -0.19 -2.03
N LEU A 55 -4.78 -0.93 -2.85
CA LEU A 55 -4.89 -0.86 -4.31
C LEU A 55 -6.31 -1.20 -4.78
N ARG A 56 -6.93 -2.23 -4.20
CA ARG A 56 -8.31 -2.62 -4.51
C ARG A 56 -9.33 -1.56 -4.14
N GLU A 57 -9.19 -0.93 -2.97
CA GLU A 57 -10.12 0.13 -2.54
C GLU A 57 -10.00 1.39 -3.42
N PHE A 58 -8.78 1.76 -3.82
CA PHE A 58 -8.59 2.82 -4.82
C PHE A 58 -9.23 2.44 -6.16
N TYR A 59 -9.01 1.22 -6.65
CA TYR A 59 -9.59 0.75 -7.91
C TYR A 59 -11.13 0.74 -7.87
N LYS A 60 -11.74 0.17 -6.82
CA LYS A 60 -13.21 0.14 -6.65
C LYS A 60 -13.81 1.54 -6.65
N ALA A 61 -13.19 2.48 -5.94
CA ALA A 61 -13.65 3.86 -5.89
C ALA A 61 -13.59 4.54 -7.27
N LEU A 62 -12.49 4.32 -8.01
CA LEU A 62 -12.29 4.88 -9.35
C LEU A 62 -13.24 4.29 -10.38
N VAL A 63 -13.45 2.97 -10.39
CA VAL A 63 -14.41 2.31 -11.30
C VAL A 63 -15.84 2.79 -11.01
N ALA A 64 -16.16 3.06 -9.75
CA ALA A 64 -17.46 3.62 -9.36
C ALA A 64 -17.59 5.13 -9.60
N GLY A 65 -16.58 5.80 -10.17
CA GLY A 65 -16.60 7.24 -10.46
C GLY A 65 -16.58 8.14 -9.22
N LYS A 66 -16.24 7.58 -8.05
CA LYS A 66 -16.24 8.32 -6.77
C LYS A 66 -15.14 9.35 -6.67
N ASP A 67 -14.12 9.30 -7.53
CA ASP A 67 -13.01 10.26 -7.53
C ASP A 67 -13.42 11.69 -7.91
N SER A 68 -14.62 11.86 -8.45
CA SER A 68 -15.27 13.16 -8.65
C SER A 68 -15.80 13.79 -7.36
N GLU A 69 -16.04 12.99 -6.31
CA GLU A 69 -16.58 13.44 -5.04
C GLU A 69 -15.51 14.10 -4.16
N GLN A 70 -15.90 15.15 -3.44
CA GLN A 70 -15.02 15.72 -2.41
C GLN A 70 -14.77 14.68 -1.31
N SER A 71 -13.51 14.50 -0.91
CA SER A 71 -13.11 13.56 0.16
C SER A 71 -13.32 12.08 -0.15
N TRP A 72 -13.42 11.65 -1.41
CA TRP A 72 -13.59 10.24 -1.78
C TRP A 72 -12.57 9.29 -1.11
N LYS A 73 -11.32 9.74 -0.94
CA LYS A 73 -10.24 9.01 -0.26
C LYS A 73 -10.49 8.77 1.23
N LYS A 74 -11.36 9.55 1.88
CA LYS A 74 -11.68 9.40 3.31
C LYS A 74 -12.28 8.03 3.62
N SER A 75 -13.08 7.48 2.70
CA SER A 75 -13.63 6.14 2.83
C SER A 75 -12.54 5.07 2.78
N ILE A 76 -11.58 5.23 1.86
CA ILE A 76 -10.42 4.35 1.70
C ILE A 76 -9.53 4.40 2.96
N TYR A 77 -9.21 5.59 3.46
CA TYR A 77 -8.38 5.73 4.67
C TYR A 77 -9.01 5.07 5.90
N LYS A 78 -10.34 5.13 6.03
CA LYS A 78 -11.06 4.44 7.12
C LYS A 78 -10.93 2.91 7.05
N ILE A 79 -10.81 2.34 5.85
CA ILE A 79 -10.61 0.90 5.68
C ILE A 79 -9.17 0.55 6.04
N ILE A 80 -8.20 1.30 5.50
CA ILE A 80 -6.76 1.07 5.73
C ILE A 80 -6.41 1.20 7.21
N ALA A 81 -6.94 2.21 7.91
CA ALA A 81 -6.69 2.42 9.34
C ALA A 81 -7.14 1.26 10.24
N ARG A 82 -8.00 0.35 9.76
CA ARG A 82 -8.40 -0.87 10.49
C ARG A 82 -7.41 -2.03 10.30
N LEU A 83 -6.43 -1.85 9.41
CA LEU A 83 -5.39 -2.83 9.10
C LEU A 83 -4.03 -2.42 9.69
N ASP A 84 -3.98 -1.34 10.47
CA ASP A 84 -2.75 -0.85 11.08
C ASP A 84 -2.24 -1.83 12.14
N ASP A 85 -0.97 -2.19 12.03
CA ASP A 85 -0.25 -2.96 13.04
C ASP A 85 0.38 -2.02 14.08
N THR A 86 0.64 -2.56 15.27
CA THR A 86 1.41 -1.83 16.29
C THR A 86 2.85 -1.65 15.82
N VAL A 87 3.36 -0.42 15.91
CA VAL A 87 4.77 -0.13 15.62
C VAL A 87 5.67 -0.94 16.57
N PRO A 88 6.60 -1.76 16.06
CA PRO A 88 7.49 -2.56 16.90
C PRO A 88 8.29 -1.73 17.91
N ASP A 89 8.43 -2.24 19.13
CA ASP A 89 9.04 -1.49 20.24
C ASP A 89 10.50 -1.12 20.00
N TYR A 90 11.24 -1.88 19.19
CA TYR A 90 12.63 -1.58 18.87
C TYR A 90 12.79 -0.23 18.14
N PHE A 91 11.76 0.24 17.41
CA PHE A 91 11.76 1.57 16.81
C PHE A 91 11.71 2.70 17.85
N LYS A 92 11.32 2.41 19.10
CA LYS A 92 11.32 3.39 20.20
C LYS A 92 12.72 3.59 20.79
N SER A 93 13.67 2.71 20.48
CA SER A 93 15.05 2.83 20.95
C SER A 93 15.72 4.06 20.30
N PRO A 94 16.32 4.98 21.09
CA PRO A 94 17.04 6.13 20.55
C PRO A 94 18.18 5.75 19.60
N ASN A 95 18.76 4.56 19.81
CA ASN A 95 19.91 4.05 19.07
C ASN A 95 19.49 3.01 18.01
N PHE A 96 18.21 2.95 17.63
CA PHE A 96 17.75 1.98 16.64
C PHE A 96 18.52 2.07 15.33
N LEU A 97 18.83 3.29 14.86
CA LEU A 97 19.56 3.47 13.60
C LEU A 97 20.96 2.86 13.65
N ASP A 98 21.63 2.92 14.79
CA ASP A 98 22.97 2.33 14.99
C ASP A 98 22.94 0.79 14.92
N THR A 99 21.76 0.17 15.10
CA THR A 99 21.60 -1.29 14.95
C THR A 99 21.44 -1.77 13.51
N LEU A 100 21.33 -0.82 12.56
CA LEU A 100 21.13 -1.10 11.15
C LEU A 100 22.42 -0.99 10.31
N GLU A 101 23.55 -0.62 10.92
CA GLU A 101 24.90 -0.61 10.35
C GLU A 101 25.63 -1.93 10.58
#